data_AF-A0A8D8WXH6-F1
#
_entry.id   AF-A0A8D8WXH6-F1
#
_cell.length_a   1.000
_cell.length_b   1.000
_cell.length_c   1.000
_cell.angle_alpha   90.00
_cell.angle_beta   90.00
_cell.angle_gamma   90.00
#
_symmetry.space_group_name_H-M   'P 1'
#
loop_
_entity.id
_entity.type
_entity.pdbx_description
1 polymer ?
#
loop_
_entity_poly.entity_id
_entity_poly.type
_entity_poly.pdbx_seq_one_letter_code
_entity_poly.pdbx_strand_id
1 'polypeptide(L)'
;GGGGEGENLANKRRRLTEEGIMKRRQKRLWEEERKRVVFEYTQFSYYGRSSAMILYELAWKMNKENLELLWHAIIGVMDQFILNKIPTSLFKSDVEFIRNQAGRLNPCAGDDMLEAGSMNCSTVAGGAGAVPGLRIECEDDAQLVLYKHWTLQASLRHTMYTAVSLKLWTVKGEQRLQRLLAEMGMPLLQSKLHYLSFATFTKQTNLVEKIRKIKVINFFAVLEILPKTFKTVNTWKYSVVD
;
A
#
# COMPACT_ATOMS: atom_id res chain seq x y z
N GLY A 1 -86.77 -6.49 -21.32
CA GLY A 1 -85.50 -6.21 -20.63
C GLY A 1 -84.46 -7.21 -21.08
N GLY A 2 -83.23 -6.78 -21.35
CA GLY A 2 -82.16 -7.73 -21.74
C GLY A 2 -80.89 -7.18 -22.42
N GLY A 3 -80.67 -5.86 -22.50
CA GLY A 3 -79.55 -5.29 -23.27
C GLY A 3 -78.33 -4.79 -22.48
N GLY A 4 -78.38 -4.68 -21.15
CA GLY A 4 -77.38 -3.92 -20.37
C GLY A 4 -76.22 -4.70 -19.73
N GLU A 5 -76.28 -6.04 -19.70
CA GLU A 5 -75.34 -6.85 -18.90
C GLU A 5 -74.11 -7.32 -19.71
N GLY A 6 -74.25 -7.48 -21.04
CA GLY A 6 -73.17 -7.94 -21.92
C GLY A 6 -72.05 -6.93 -22.15
N GLU A 7 -72.38 -5.64 -22.31
CA GLU A 7 -71.39 -4.58 -22.52
C GLU A 7 -70.56 -4.28 -21.26
N ASN A 8 -71.17 -4.43 -20.07
CA ASN A 8 -70.48 -4.24 -18.79
C ASN A 8 -69.45 -5.33 -18.50
N LEU A 9 -69.72 -6.59 -18.85
CA LEU A 9 -68.76 -7.70 -18.71
C LEU A 9 -67.62 -7.60 -19.74
N ALA A 10 -67.91 -7.14 -20.96
CA ALA A 10 -66.91 -6.89 -22.00
C ALA A 10 -65.98 -5.71 -21.65
N ASN A 11 -66.51 -4.62 -21.08
CA ASN A 11 -65.71 -3.52 -20.54
C ASN A 11 -64.91 -3.92 -19.29
N LYS A 12 -65.43 -4.83 -18.45
CA LYS A 12 -64.73 -5.37 -17.27
C LYS A 12 -63.60 -6.35 -17.63
N ARG A 13 -63.71 -7.05 -18.77
CA ARG A 13 -62.61 -7.85 -19.38
C ARG A 13 -61.61 -6.99 -20.18
N ARG A 14 -62.05 -5.90 -20.82
CA ARG A 14 -61.16 -4.87 -21.41
C ARG A 14 -60.38 -4.08 -20.34
N ARG A 15 -60.96 -3.92 -19.16
CA ARG A 15 -60.33 -3.46 -17.91
C ARG A 15 -59.76 -4.62 -17.08
N LEU A 16 -59.22 -5.67 -17.70
CA LEU A 16 -58.04 -6.33 -17.12
C LEU A 16 -56.99 -5.23 -17.00
N THR A 17 -56.97 -4.67 -15.80
CA THR A 17 -56.87 -3.25 -15.48
C THR A 17 -55.68 -2.60 -16.18
N GLU A 18 -55.84 -1.39 -16.72
CA GLU A 18 -54.71 -0.58 -17.21
C GLU A 18 -53.59 -0.54 -16.14
N GLU A 19 -54.00 -0.49 -14.87
CA GLU A 19 -53.17 -0.67 -13.67
C GLU A 19 -52.48 -2.05 -13.56
N GLY A 20 -53.13 -3.15 -13.96
CA GLY A 20 -52.59 -4.50 -13.98
C GLY A 20 -51.55 -4.70 -15.10
N ILE A 21 -51.76 -4.07 -16.26
CA ILE A 21 -50.78 -4.00 -17.35
C ILE A 21 -49.59 -3.16 -16.92
N MET A 22 -49.82 -2.02 -16.28
CA MET A 22 -48.78 -1.17 -15.69
C MET A 22 -48.00 -1.90 -14.59
N LYS A 23 -48.66 -2.63 -13.69
CA LYS A 23 -47.99 -3.46 -12.67
C LYS A 23 -47.15 -4.59 -13.28
N ARG A 24 -47.63 -5.26 -14.33
CA ARG A 24 -46.86 -6.28 -15.06
C ARG A 24 -45.67 -5.68 -15.81
N ARG A 25 -45.81 -4.47 -16.34
CA ARG A 25 -44.72 -3.72 -16.97
C ARG A 25 -43.67 -3.30 -15.93
N GLN A 26 -44.10 -2.73 -14.81
CA GLN A 26 -43.24 -2.39 -13.68
C GLN A 26 -42.50 -3.62 -13.14
N LYS A 27 -43.16 -4.77 -13.04
CA LYS A 27 -42.53 -6.02 -12.62
C LYS A 27 -41.44 -6.48 -13.60
N ARG A 28 -41.69 -6.40 -14.92
CA ARG A 28 -40.69 -6.72 -15.94
C ARG A 28 -39.50 -5.79 -15.89
N LEU A 29 -39.73 -4.48 -15.79
CA LEU A 29 -38.67 -3.48 -15.63
C LEU A 29 -37.87 -3.71 -14.35
N TRP A 30 -38.53 -4.06 -13.24
CA TRP A 30 -37.86 -4.40 -12.00
C TRP A 30 -37.02 -5.69 -12.11
N GLU A 31 -37.51 -6.72 -12.81
CA GLU A 31 -36.75 -7.95 -13.05
C GLU A 31 -35.53 -7.70 -13.95
N GLU A 32 -35.66 -6.83 -14.96
CA GLU A 32 -34.56 -6.41 -15.83
C GLU A 32 -33.51 -5.60 -15.05
N GLU A 33 -33.94 -4.62 -14.25
CA GLU A 33 -33.04 -3.81 -13.43
C GLU A 33 -32.38 -4.65 -12.34
N ARG A 34 -33.12 -5.55 -11.70
CA ARG A 34 -32.55 -6.50 -10.73
C ARG A 34 -31.47 -7.35 -11.38
N LYS A 35 -31.72 -7.86 -12.59
CA LYS A 35 -30.71 -8.64 -13.34
C LYS A 35 -29.47 -7.80 -13.62
N ARG A 36 -29.64 -6.52 -14.00
CA ARG A 36 -28.52 -5.59 -14.20
C ARG A 36 -27.72 -5.37 -12.91
N VAL A 37 -28.37 -5.00 -11.81
CA VAL A 37 -27.71 -4.71 -10.53
C VAL A 37 -26.99 -5.94 -9.98
N VAL A 38 -27.63 -7.12 -10.05
CA VAL A 38 -26.99 -8.37 -9.62
C VAL A 38 -25.81 -8.71 -10.53
N PHE A 39 -25.96 -8.51 -11.85
CA PHE A 39 -24.86 -8.71 -12.78
C PHE A 39 -23.69 -7.77 -12.44
N GLU A 40 -23.92 -6.47 -12.29
CA GLU A 40 -22.88 -5.49 -11.93
C GLU A 40 -22.16 -5.86 -10.62
N TYR A 41 -22.90 -6.27 -9.59
CA TYR A 41 -22.32 -6.70 -8.31
C TYR A 41 -21.48 -7.97 -8.43
N THR A 42 -21.89 -8.92 -9.29
CA THR A 42 -21.20 -10.21 -9.46
C THR A 42 -20.09 -10.17 -10.50
N GLN A 43 -20.04 -9.14 -11.35
CA GLN A 43 -19.13 -9.08 -12.49
C GLN A 43 -17.68 -8.88 -12.06
N PHE A 44 -17.42 -8.01 -11.09
CA PHE A 44 -16.07 -7.67 -10.65
C PHE A 44 -15.98 -7.58 -9.12
N SER A 45 -14.85 -8.05 -8.59
CA SER A 45 -14.49 -7.86 -7.18
C SER A 45 -13.20 -7.06 -7.10
N TYR A 46 -13.20 -6.02 -6.29
CA TYR A 46 -12.05 -5.14 -6.08
C TYR A 46 -11.86 -4.87 -4.60
N TYR A 47 -10.65 -4.45 -4.25
CA TYR A 47 -10.34 -3.98 -2.91
C TYR A 47 -10.46 -2.46 -2.85
N GLY A 48 -11.05 -1.98 -1.76
CA GLY A 48 -11.04 -0.56 -1.42
C GLY A 48 -9.82 -0.19 -0.60
N ARG A 49 -9.87 1.00 -0.01
CA ARG A 49 -8.86 1.53 0.91
C ARG A 49 -8.61 0.60 2.10
N SER A 50 -7.39 0.62 2.65
CA SER A 50 -7.00 -0.23 3.79
C SER A 50 -7.92 -0.04 4.99
N SER A 51 -8.36 -1.14 5.59
CA SER A 51 -9.15 -1.12 6.83
C SER A 51 -8.37 -0.50 7.99
N ALA A 52 -7.06 -0.78 8.06
CA ALA A 52 -6.18 -0.21 9.08
C ALA A 52 -6.07 1.33 8.94
N MET A 53 -6.06 1.84 7.71
CA MET A 53 -6.06 3.27 7.43
C MET A 53 -7.36 3.95 7.87
N ILE A 54 -8.51 3.33 7.61
CA ILE A 54 -9.82 3.84 8.04
C ILE A 54 -9.91 3.88 9.57
N LEU A 55 -9.41 2.83 10.24
CA LEU A 55 -9.36 2.78 11.71
C LEU A 55 -8.43 3.84 12.29
N TYR A 56 -7.30 4.11 11.65
CA TYR A 56 -6.42 5.21 12.04
C TYR A 56 -7.10 6.58 11.88
N GLU A 57 -7.79 6.83 10.77
CA GLU A 57 -8.56 8.07 10.59
C GLU A 57 -9.65 8.25 11.65
N LEU A 58 -10.30 7.16 12.06
CA LEU A 58 -11.25 7.19 13.17
C LEU A 58 -10.55 7.54 14.49
N ALA A 59 -9.42 6.92 14.80
CA ALA A 59 -8.64 7.21 16.00
C ALA A 59 -8.16 8.66 16.03
N TRP A 60 -7.76 9.20 14.87
CA TRP A 60 -7.38 10.60 14.70
C TRP A 60 -8.56 11.54 14.99
N LYS A 61 -9.77 11.24 14.47
CA LYS A 61 -10.99 12.01 14.79
C LYS A 61 -11.37 11.97 16.27
N MET A 62 -11.04 10.88 16.96
CA MET A 62 -11.24 10.73 18.40
C MET A 62 -10.13 11.34 19.25
N ASN A 63 -9.14 12.01 18.64
CA ASN A 63 -7.96 12.56 19.28
C ASN A 63 -7.16 11.53 20.08
N LYS A 64 -7.15 10.27 19.62
CA LYS A 64 -6.37 9.16 20.19
C LYS A 64 -5.28 8.74 19.20
N GLU A 65 -4.44 9.69 18.81
CA GLU A 65 -3.35 9.45 17.88
C GLU A 65 -2.14 8.83 18.60
N ASN A 66 -1.69 7.67 18.13
CA ASN A 66 -0.49 6.98 18.64
C ASN A 66 0.42 6.60 17.47
N LEU A 67 1.73 6.65 17.69
CA LEU A 67 2.73 6.27 16.69
C LEU A 67 2.62 4.78 16.33
N GLU A 68 2.32 3.93 17.30
CA GLU A 68 2.04 2.51 17.08
C GLU A 68 0.82 2.30 16.16
N LEU A 69 -0.28 3.03 16.36
CA LEU A 69 -1.47 2.93 15.50
C LEU A 69 -1.15 3.36 14.05
N LEU A 70 -0.29 4.37 13.90
CA LEU A 70 0.20 4.78 12.58
C LEU A 70 1.06 3.68 11.92
N TRP A 71 1.92 3.02 12.70
CA TRP A 71 2.72 1.89 12.21
C TRP A 71 1.85 0.70 11.75
N HIS A 72 0.82 0.35 12.52
CA HIS A 72 -0.13 -0.69 12.10
C HIS A 72 -0.89 -0.30 10.82
N ALA A 73 -1.25 0.99 10.67
CA ALA A 73 -1.85 1.50 9.44
C ALA A 73 -0.89 1.40 8.24
N ILE A 74 0.39 1.70 8.44
CA ILE A 74 1.44 1.52 7.42
C ILE A 74 1.49 0.06 6.95
N ILE A 75 1.59 -0.90 7.88
CA ILE A 75 1.65 -2.33 7.55
C ILE A 75 0.41 -2.75 6.73
N GLY A 76 -0.78 -2.27 7.12
CA GLY A 76 -2.02 -2.58 6.40
C GLY A 76 -2.10 -1.98 4.99
N VAL A 77 -1.46 -0.84 4.74
CA VAL A 77 -1.35 -0.24 3.40
C VAL A 77 -0.28 -0.95 2.57
N MET A 78 0.84 -1.35 3.19
CA MET A 78 1.92 -2.08 2.54
C MET A 78 1.48 -3.49 2.10
N ASP A 79 0.68 -4.22 2.90
CA ASP A 79 0.11 -5.52 2.48
C ASP A 79 -0.68 -5.39 1.17
N GLN A 80 -1.54 -4.37 1.09
CA GLN A 80 -2.36 -4.15 -0.10
C GLN A 80 -1.53 -3.77 -1.32
N PHE A 81 -0.41 -3.06 -1.10
CA PHE A 81 0.53 -2.70 -2.15
C PHE A 81 1.33 -3.93 -2.64
N ILE A 82 1.91 -4.72 -1.74
CA ILE A 82 2.69 -5.92 -2.08
C ILE A 82 1.83 -6.96 -2.82
N LEU A 83 0.58 -7.12 -2.40
CA LEU A 83 -0.37 -8.04 -3.03
C LEU A 83 -1.04 -7.48 -4.30
N ASN A 84 -0.66 -6.27 -4.73
CA ASN A 84 -1.25 -5.57 -5.88
C ASN A 84 -2.80 -5.49 -5.81
N LYS A 85 -3.37 -5.39 -4.61
CA LYS A 85 -4.82 -5.27 -4.38
C LYS A 85 -5.35 -3.89 -4.76
N ILE A 86 -4.49 -2.88 -4.70
CA ILE A 86 -4.82 -1.46 -4.86
C ILE A 86 -3.96 -0.86 -5.97
N PRO A 87 -4.51 0.08 -6.78
CA PRO A 87 -3.73 0.80 -7.78
C PRO A 87 -2.69 1.74 -7.15
N THR A 88 -1.56 1.93 -7.84
CA THR A 88 -0.44 2.78 -7.42
C THR A 88 -0.87 4.22 -7.08
N SER A 89 -1.94 4.74 -7.69
CA SER A 89 -2.48 6.07 -7.41
C SER A 89 -3.04 6.21 -5.99
N LEU A 90 -3.81 5.22 -5.52
CA LEU A 90 -4.39 5.24 -4.17
C LEU A 90 -3.27 5.10 -3.14
N PHE A 91 -2.32 4.19 -3.38
CA PHE A 91 -1.16 3.98 -2.52
C PHE A 91 -0.35 5.27 -2.33
N LYS A 92 -0.07 6.01 -3.41
CA LYS A 92 0.63 7.31 -3.33
C LYS A 92 -0.12 8.33 -2.47
N SER A 93 -1.44 8.38 -2.56
CA SER A 93 -2.26 9.25 -1.74
C SER A 93 -2.21 8.86 -0.26
N ASP A 94 -2.30 7.56 0.05
CA ASP A 94 -2.23 7.06 1.43
C ASP A 94 -0.84 7.29 2.03
N VAL A 95 0.23 7.11 1.26
CA VAL A 95 1.62 7.40 1.68
C VAL A 95 1.81 8.88 1.97
N GLU A 96 1.21 9.78 1.19
CA GLU A 96 1.28 11.23 1.45
C GLU A 96 0.58 11.58 2.76
N PHE A 97 -0.59 10.98 3.00
CA PHE A 97 -1.29 11.13 4.27
C PHE A 97 -0.43 10.65 5.45
N ILE A 98 0.14 9.44 5.35
CA ILE A 98 0.97 8.87 6.42
C ILE A 98 2.20 9.75 6.67
N ARG A 99 2.86 10.27 5.62
CA ARG A 99 4.00 11.19 5.78
C ARG A 99 3.62 12.42 6.60
N ASN A 100 2.48 13.02 6.31
CA ASN A 100 1.99 14.19 7.04
C ASN A 100 1.69 13.85 8.51
N GLN A 101 1.14 12.67 8.80
CA GLN A 101 0.88 12.21 10.16
C GLN A 101 2.17 11.86 10.92
N ALA A 102 3.12 11.20 10.26
CA ALA A 102 4.43 10.90 10.84
C ALA A 102 5.19 12.19 11.18
N GLY A 103 5.13 13.22 10.33
CA GLY A 103 5.72 14.52 10.61
C GLY A 103 5.12 15.23 11.84
N ARG A 104 3.84 14.99 12.15
CA ARG A 104 3.15 15.53 13.32
C ARG A 104 3.45 14.74 14.61
N LEU A 105 3.53 13.42 14.51
CA LEU A 105 3.66 12.51 15.66
C LEU A 105 5.10 12.20 16.05
N ASN A 106 6.05 12.34 15.13
CA ASN A 106 7.45 12.13 15.45
C ASN A 106 7.87 13.12 16.54
N PRO A 107 8.50 12.66 17.63
CA PRO A 107 9.03 13.56 18.65
C PRO A 107 10.01 14.52 17.97
N CYS A 108 9.81 15.82 18.14
CA CYS A 108 10.74 16.83 17.65
C CYS A 108 12.13 16.44 18.12
N ALA A 109 13.03 16.16 17.17
CA ALA A 109 14.44 15.95 17.45
C ALA A 109 15.04 17.32 17.81
N GLY A 110 14.79 17.77 19.04
CA GLY A 110 15.53 18.86 19.64
C GLY A 110 16.86 18.30 20.12
N ASP A 111 17.90 18.58 19.37
CA ASP A 111 19.32 18.41 19.75
C ASP A 111 19.76 19.48 20.79
N ASP A 112 18.82 20.24 21.36
CA ASP A 112 19.04 21.32 22.32
C ASP A 112 18.49 20.98 23.70
N MET A 113 18.88 19.84 24.29
CA MET A 113 18.55 19.53 25.69
C MET A 113 19.76 19.65 26.63
N LEU A 114 20.87 20.27 26.18
CA LEU A 114 22.04 20.46 27.02
C LEU A 114 22.09 21.82 27.75
N GLU A 115 21.41 22.89 27.31
CA GLU A 115 21.35 24.13 28.09
C GLU A 115 20.06 24.94 27.83
N ALA A 116 19.05 24.76 28.68
CA ALA A 116 18.17 25.83 29.15
C ALA A 116 17.16 25.26 30.15
N GLY A 117 17.27 25.70 31.41
CA GLY A 117 16.16 25.60 32.34
C GLY A 117 15.00 26.46 31.82
N SER A 118 14.07 25.86 31.08
CA SER A 118 12.76 26.46 30.79
C SER A 118 11.68 25.41 30.86
N MET A 119 10.91 25.53 31.93
CA MET A 119 9.77 24.73 32.31
C MET A 119 8.56 25.18 31.48
N ASN A 120 8.47 24.76 30.21
CA ASN A 120 7.29 24.92 29.34
C ASN A 120 7.53 24.40 27.91
N CYS A 121 7.89 23.12 27.78
CA CYS A 121 7.47 22.33 26.63
C CYS A 121 6.20 21.56 27.06
N SER A 122 5.13 22.32 27.27
CA SER A 122 3.80 21.80 27.53
C SER A 122 3.23 21.23 26.23
N THR A 123 3.16 19.91 26.17
CA THR A 123 1.88 19.22 25.99
C THR A 123 0.94 19.80 24.93
N VAL A 124 1.12 19.42 23.66
CA VAL A 124 -0.02 19.26 22.74
C VAL A 124 0.21 18.05 21.83
N ALA A 125 0.26 16.86 22.43
CA ALA A 125 -0.26 15.63 21.84
C ALA A 125 -0.62 14.72 23.02
N GLY A 126 -1.87 14.85 23.48
CA GLY A 126 -2.39 14.06 24.58
C GLY A 126 -2.47 12.59 24.16
N GLY A 127 -1.55 11.78 24.66
CA GLY A 127 -1.58 10.33 24.50
C GLY A 127 -0.50 9.70 25.38
N ALA A 128 -0.91 9.14 26.52
CA ALA A 128 -0.08 8.26 27.33
C ALA A 128 0.28 7.01 26.50
N GLY A 129 1.39 7.06 25.75
CA GLY A 129 1.76 5.97 24.83
C GLY A 129 2.98 6.23 23.95
N ALA A 130 3.71 7.34 24.11
CA ALA A 130 4.97 7.54 23.40
C ALA A 130 6.03 6.58 23.95
N VAL A 131 6.25 5.46 23.25
CA VAL A 131 7.37 4.54 23.53
C VAL A 131 8.66 5.32 23.27
N PRO A 132 9.56 5.47 24.26
CA PRO A 132 10.80 6.20 24.05
C PRO A 132 11.64 5.49 22.99
N GLY A 133 11.83 6.16 21.85
CA GLY A 133 12.74 5.73 20.80
C GLY A 133 12.12 5.15 19.54
N LEU A 134 10.79 5.14 19.37
CA LEU A 134 10.16 4.82 18.08
C LEU A 134 10.06 6.10 17.24
N ARG A 135 10.67 6.10 16.05
CA ARG A 135 10.55 7.17 15.05
C ARG A 135 10.18 6.57 13.70
N ILE A 136 9.23 7.18 13.00
CA ILE A 136 8.81 6.74 11.67
C ILE A 136 9.39 7.70 10.64
N GLU A 137 10.30 7.22 9.81
CA GLU A 137 10.93 7.98 8.73
C GLU A 137 10.44 7.49 7.37
N CYS A 138 10.16 8.43 6.46
CA CYS A 138 9.82 8.12 5.08
C CYS A 138 11.10 8.13 4.24
N GLU A 139 11.41 7.01 3.59
CA GLU A 139 12.59 6.90 2.73
C GLU A 139 12.21 6.27 1.39
N ASP A 140 12.88 6.72 0.33
CA ASP A 140 12.80 6.06 -0.97
C ASP A 140 13.64 4.78 -0.89
N ASP A 141 12.99 3.62 -0.89
CA ASP A 141 13.65 2.32 -0.73
C ASP A 141 13.42 1.42 -1.94
N ALA A 142 14.33 0.47 -2.17
CA ALA A 142 14.21 -0.51 -3.24
C ALA A 142 13.26 -1.64 -2.84
N GLN A 143 12.33 -2.03 -3.72
CA GLN A 143 11.51 -3.24 -3.58
C GLN A 143 12.35 -4.51 -3.78
N LEU A 144 13.30 -4.74 -2.89
CA LEU A 144 14.05 -5.97 -2.81
C LEU A 144 13.63 -6.72 -1.55
N VAL A 145 13.20 -7.97 -1.72
CA VAL A 145 12.69 -8.78 -0.61
C VAL A 145 13.81 -9.01 0.42
N LEU A 146 13.60 -8.56 1.66
CA LEU A 146 14.48 -8.80 2.81
C LEU A 146 15.95 -8.38 2.61
N TYR A 147 16.23 -7.41 1.74
CA TYR A 147 17.62 -7.07 1.41
C TYR A 147 18.44 -6.61 2.63
N LYS A 148 17.80 -6.02 3.65
CA LYS A 148 18.47 -5.56 4.88
C LYS A 148 18.86 -6.68 5.86
N HIS A 149 18.12 -7.79 5.82
CA HIS A 149 18.26 -8.92 6.73
C HIS A 149 18.91 -10.13 6.05
N TRP A 150 19.39 -9.96 4.83
CA TRP A 150 20.00 -11.05 4.08
C TRP A 150 21.18 -10.58 3.24
N THR A 151 21.67 -11.47 2.37
CA THR A 151 22.71 -11.13 1.40
C THR A 151 22.06 -10.46 0.20
N LEU A 152 22.75 -9.47 -0.39
CA LEU A 152 22.22 -8.74 -1.54
C LEU A 152 21.99 -9.67 -2.74
N GLN A 153 22.90 -10.61 -2.99
CA GLN A 153 22.75 -11.58 -4.06
C GLN A 153 21.50 -12.45 -3.89
N ALA A 154 21.23 -12.94 -2.67
CA ALA A 154 20.04 -13.75 -2.40
C ALA A 154 18.75 -12.92 -2.56
N SER A 155 18.72 -11.70 -2.04
CA SER A 155 17.57 -10.81 -2.18
C SER A 155 17.22 -10.49 -3.63
N LEU A 156 18.23 -10.20 -4.47
CA LEU A 156 18.05 -10.03 -5.93
C LEU A 156 17.59 -11.32 -6.63
N ARG A 157 17.94 -12.48 -6.09
CA ARG A 157 17.51 -13.77 -6.64
C ARG A 157 16.06 -14.11 -6.33
N HIS A 158 15.61 -13.73 -5.14
CA HIS A 158 14.28 -14.10 -4.62
C HIS A 158 13.22 -13.02 -4.83
N THR A 159 13.61 -11.81 -5.20
CA THR A 159 12.66 -10.79 -5.63
C THR A 159 12.05 -11.17 -6.97
N MET A 160 10.72 -11.30 -7.04
CA MET A 160 10.00 -11.80 -8.22
C MET A 160 10.34 -11.01 -9.48
N TYR A 161 10.38 -9.69 -9.37
CA TYR A 161 10.66 -8.81 -10.50
C TYR A 161 12.05 -9.08 -11.10
N THR A 162 13.12 -9.01 -10.29
CA THR A 162 14.49 -9.23 -10.75
C THR A 162 14.73 -10.66 -11.22
N ALA A 163 14.11 -11.64 -10.57
CA ALA A 163 14.19 -13.05 -10.95
C ALA A 163 13.64 -13.30 -12.36
N VAL A 164 12.50 -12.68 -12.69
CA VAL A 164 11.85 -12.79 -14.01
C VAL A 164 12.62 -11.98 -15.06
N SER A 165 13.00 -10.73 -14.78
CA SER A 165 13.72 -9.89 -15.73
C SER A 165 15.07 -10.47 -16.14
N LEU A 166 15.81 -11.06 -15.19
CA LEU A 166 17.13 -11.63 -15.45
C LEU A 166 17.09 -13.11 -15.86
N LYS A 167 15.92 -13.76 -15.76
CA LYS A 167 15.73 -15.20 -16.02
C LYS A 167 16.67 -16.07 -15.17
N LEU A 168 16.65 -15.86 -13.85
CA LEU A 168 17.59 -16.47 -12.90
C LEU A 168 17.44 -17.99 -12.72
N TRP A 169 16.40 -18.60 -13.30
CA TRP A 169 16.30 -20.06 -13.43
C TRP A 169 17.27 -20.65 -14.46
N THR A 170 18.01 -19.81 -15.20
CA THR A 170 18.98 -20.23 -16.20
C THR A 170 20.41 -19.88 -15.78
N VAL A 171 21.38 -20.71 -16.21
CA VAL A 171 22.82 -20.44 -15.99
C VAL A 171 23.25 -19.11 -16.64
N LYS A 172 22.67 -18.77 -17.80
CA LYS A 172 22.91 -17.48 -18.48
C LYS A 172 22.35 -16.30 -17.67
N GLY A 173 21.25 -16.49 -16.96
CA GLY A 173 20.66 -15.49 -16.06
C GLY A 173 21.56 -15.20 -14.86
N GLU A 174 22.15 -16.24 -14.26
CA GLU A 174 23.11 -16.06 -13.15
C GLU A 174 24.34 -15.24 -13.59
N GLN A 175 24.87 -15.49 -14.80
CA GLN A 175 25.96 -14.68 -15.35
C GLN A 175 25.55 -13.21 -15.61
N ARG A 176 24.26 -12.95 -15.91
CA ARG A 176 23.73 -11.59 -16.06
C ARG A 176 23.60 -10.89 -14.71
N LEU A 177 23.19 -11.61 -13.66
CA LEU A 177 23.16 -11.10 -12.29
C LEU A 177 24.57 -10.69 -11.82
N GLN A 178 25.57 -11.52 -12.08
CA GLN A 178 26.96 -11.21 -11.76
C GLN A 178 27.48 -9.98 -12.54
N ARG A 179 27.10 -9.86 -13.82
CA ARG A 179 27.37 -8.66 -14.62
C ARG A 179 26.69 -7.42 -14.07
N LEU A 180 25.44 -7.52 -13.65
CA LEU A 180 24.70 -6.41 -13.02
C LEU A 180 25.36 -5.98 -11.71
N LEU A 181 25.81 -6.92 -10.88
CA LEU A 181 26.58 -6.62 -9.67
C LEU A 181 27.91 -5.92 -9.99
N ALA A 182 28.58 -6.33 -11.06
CA ALA A 182 29.80 -5.67 -11.53
C ALA A 182 29.51 -4.23 -12.03
N GLU A 183 28.42 -4.02 -12.77
CA GLU A 183 27.97 -2.68 -13.19
C GLU A 183 27.60 -1.78 -12.00
N MET A 184 27.06 -2.35 -10.92
CA MET A 184 26.81 -1.63 -9.66
C MET A 184 28.09 -1.25 -8.90
N GLY A 185 29.26 -1.71 -9.36
CA GLY A 185 30.53 -1.54 -8.66
C GLY A 185 30.57 -2.31 -7.33
N MET A 186 29.94 -3.49 -7.30
CA MET A 186 29.83 -4.34 -6.10
C MET A 186 30.69 -5.59 -6.31
N PRO A 187 31.80 -5.75 -5.57
CA PRO A 187 32.62 -6.96 -5.66
C PRO A 187 31.78 -8.21 -5.37
N LEU A 188 32.00 -9.29 -6.13
CA LEU A 188 31.22 -10.53 -5.99
C LEU A 188 31.31 -11.11 -4.57
N LEU A 189 32.49 -11.03 -3.94
CA LEU A 189 32.69 -11.48 -2.57
C LEU A 189 31.81 -10.69 -1.58
N GLN A 190 31.70 -9.38 -1.79
CA GLN A 190 30.94 -8.50 -0.91
C GLN A 190 29.43 -8.74 -1.06
N SER A 191 28.94 -9.04 -2.27
CA SER A 191 27.52 -9.33 -2.52
C SER A 191 26.96 -10.55 -1.76
N LYS A 192 27.86 -11.44 -1.32
CA LYS A 192 27.55 -12.64 -0.53
C LYS A 192 27.56 -12.39 0.98
N LEU A 193 28.02 -11.22 1.43
CA LEU A 193 27.97 -10.85 2.83
C LEU A 193 26.57 -10.39 3.23
N HIS A 194 26.27 -10.49 4.52
CA HIS A 194 25.03 -9.98 5.08
C HIS A 194 25.00 -8.44 4.96
N TYR A 195 23.85 -7.87 4.56
CA TYR A 195 23.73 -6.44 4.24
C TYR A 195 24.23 -5.50 5.34
N LEU A 196 23.95 -5.80 6.62
CA LEU A 196 24.46 -5.00 7.74
C LEU A 196 26.00 -4.91 7.78
N SER A 197 26.69 -6.04 7.59
CA SER A 197 28.16 -6.08 7.53
C SER A 197 28.71 -5.46 6.24
N PHE A 198 27.95 -5.57 5.16
CA PHE A 198 28.27 -4.99 3.86
C PHE A 198 28.22 -3.44 3.93
N ALA A 199 27.16 -2.91 4.54
CA ALA A 199 26.86 -1.48 4.61
C ALA A 199 27.90 -0.73 5.45
N THR A 200 28.32 -1.29 6.59
CA THR A 200 29.37 -0.71 7.43
C THR A 200 30.73 -0.68 6.73
N PHE A 201 31.09 -1.75 6.02
CA PHE A 201 32.39 -1.87 5.36
C PHE A 201 32.59 -0.86 4.23
N THR A 202 31.53 -0.51 3.50
CA THR A 202 31.66 0.32 2.30
C THR A 202 31.22 1.78 2.45
N LYS A 203 30.76 2.21 3.64
CA LYS A 203 30.05 3.50 3.81
C LYS A 203 29.00 3.71 2.71
N GLN A 204 28.43 2.63 2.19
CA GLN A 204 27.52 2.65 1.04
C GLN A 204 26.11 2.91 1.56
N THR A 205 25.85 4.17 1.88
CA THR A 205 24.48 4.69 2.08
C THR A 205 23.69 4.70 0.77
N ASN A 206 24.35 4.47 -0.36
CA ASN A 206 23.81 4.80 -1.68
C ASN A 206 23.55 3.55 -2.54
N LEU A 207 23.14 2.42 -1.95
CA LEU A 207 22.67 1.25 -2.73
C LEU A 207 21.48 1.63 -3.62
N VAL A 208 20.55 2.42 -3.07
CA VAL A 208 19.41 2.97 -3.82
C VAL A 208 19.89 3.87 -4.97
N GLU A 209 20.88 4.75 -4.76
CA GLU A 209 21.41 5.57 -5.85
C GLU A 209 22.19 4.75 -6.89
N LYS A 210 22.91 3.71 -6.47
CA LYS A 210 23.61 2.81 -7.38
C LYS A 210 22.63 2.07 -8.27
N ILE A 211 21.53 1.57 -7.70
CA ILE A 211 20.43 0.96 -8.47
C ILE A 211 19.81 1.99 -9.42
N ARG A 212 19.61 3.24 -8.97
CA ARG A 212 19.09 4.33 -9.80
C ARG A 212 19.97 4.67 -11.01
N LYS A 213 21.29 4.48 -10.91
CA LYS A 213 22.27 4.79 -11.97
C LYS A 213 22.36 3.72 -13.06
N ILE A 214 21.77 2.54 -12.88
CA ILE A 214 21.88 1.45 -13.86
C ILE A 214 20.96 1.72 -15.05
N LYS A 215 21.55 2.04 -16.21
CA LYS A 215 20.84 2.26 -17.48
C LYS A 215 20.32 0.97 -18.14
N VAL A 216 20.92 -0.19 -17.85
CA VAL A 216 20.56 -1.49 -18.46
C VAL A 216 19.17 -1.98 -18.02
N ILE A 217 18.63 -1.37 -16.96
CA ILE A 217 17.34 -1.69 -16.36
C ILE A 217 16.23 -0.72 -16.86
N ASN A 218 16.52 0.13 -17.87
CA ASN A 218 15.57 1.09 -18.45
C ASN A 218 14.48 0.48 -19.37
N PHE A 219 14.34 -0.84 -19.48
CA PHE A 219 13.35 -1.43 -20.40
C PHE A 219 11.95 -1.58 -19.77
N PHE A 220 11.43 -0.52 -19.14
CA PHE A 220 10.02 -0.24 -18.82
C PHE A 220 9.44 -0.43 -17.41
N ALA A 221 10.02 -1.14 -16.43
CA ALA A 221 9.27 -1.43 -15.20
C ALA A 221 9.98 -1.25 -13.83
N VAL A 222 11.17 -0.64 -13.79
CA VAL A 222 11.89 -0.38 -12.51
C VAL A 222 11.63 0.99 -11.89
N LEU A 223 11.00 1.91 -12.61
CA LEU A 223 10.56 3.17 -12.02
C LEU A 223 9.43 2.99 -10.98
N GLU A 224 8.77 1.83 -10.94
CA GLU A 224 7.82 1.46 -9.88
C GLU A 224 8.47 0.75 -8.68
N ILE A 225 9.78 0.48 -8.72
CA ILE A 225 10.52 -0.25 -7.67
C ILE A 225 10.93 0.63 -6.49
N LEU A 226 10.71 1.93 -6.56
CA LEU A 226 10.97 2.86 -5.46
C LEU A 226 9.65 3.39 -4.87
N PRO A 227 8.86 2.53 -4.19
CA PRO A 227 7.84 3.04 -3.31
C PRO A 227 8.54 3.79 -2.19
N LYS A 228 7.95 4.91 -1.80
CA LYS A 228 8.25 5.52 -0.52
C LYS A 228 7.83 4.53 0.55
N THR A 229 8.81 3.93 1.21
CA THR A 229 8.59 3.00 2.32
C THR A 229 8.84 3.73 3.63
N PHE A 230 8.40 3.11 4.71
CA PHE A 230 8.56 3.64 6.05
C PHE A 230 9.55 2.79 6.81
N LYS A 231 10.40 3.45 7.60
CA LYS A 231 11.35 2.78 8.48
C LYS A 231 11.02 3.15 9.91
N THR A 232 10.95 2.14 10.77
CA THR A 232 10.97 2.38 12.21
C THR A 232 12.42 2.35 12.67
N VAL A 233 12.87 3.45 13.26
CA VAL A 233 14.18 3.51 13.91
C VAL A 233 13.92 3.32 15.39
N ASN A 234 14.30 2.17 15.92
CA ASN A 234 14.41 1.95 17.36
C ASN A 234 15.86 2.20 17.77
N THR A 235 16.06 3.14 18.70
CA THR A 235 17.32 3.80 19.10
C THR A 235 18.54 2.92 19.35
N TRP A 236 18.39 1.59 19.48
CA TRP A 236 19.50 0.74 19.91
C TRP A 236 19.83 -0.50 19.09
N LYS A 237 19.08 -0.90 18.04
CA LYS A 237 19.47 -2.15 17.35
C LYS A 237 18.90 -2.50 15.97
N TYR A 238 17.72 -2.02 15.56
CA TYR A 238 17.12 -2.48 14.29
C TYR A 238 16.35 -1.36 13.58
N SER A 239 16.56 -1.26 12.25
CA SER A 239 15.62 -0.59 11.36
C SER A 239 14.84 -1.66 10.61
N VAL A 240 13.55 -1.77 10.88
CA VAL A 240 12.65 -2.67 10.15
C VAL A 240 12.03 -1.87 9.01
N VAL A 241 12.02 -2.47 7.83
CA VAL A 241 11.36 -1.94 6.64
C VAL A 241 10.41 -3.00 6.17
N ASP A 242 9.14 -2.61 6.11
CA ASP A 242 8.04 -3.38 5.55
C ASP A 242 7.46 -2.62 4.36
#